data_AF-A0A6J4TRZ4-F1
#
_entry.id   AF-A0A6J4TRZ4-F1
#
_cell.length_a   1.000
_cell.length_b   1.000
_cell.length_c   1.000
_cell.angle_alpha   90.00
_cell.angle_beta   90.00
_cell.angle_gamma   90.00
#
_symmetry.space_group_name_H-M   'P 1'
#
loop_
_entity.id
_entity.type
_entity.pdbx_description
1 polymer ?
#
loop_
_entity_poly.entity_id
_entity_poly.type
_entity_poly.pdbx_seq_one_letter_code
_entity_poly.pdbx_strand_id
1 'polypeptide(L)' 'GTGGASKEQVHAMVARLLPGAKIAGPDAADALAVAITHAHHLASGRRIP' A
#
# COMPACT_ATOMS: atom_id res chain seq x y z
N GLY A 1 1.77 10.41 4.00
CA GLY A 1 2.76 9.36 3.72
C GLY A 1 4.09 10.02 3.44
N THR A 2 5.18 9.43 3.89
CA THR A 2 6.54 9.99 3.74
C THR A 2 7.34 9.08 2.79
N GLY A 3 8.12 9.64 1.87
CA GLY A 3 8.84 8.87 0.84
C GLY A 3 9.96 7.94 1.34
N GLY A 4 10.35 8.06 2.62
CA GLY A 4 11.37 7.23 3.26
C GLY A 4 10.83 6.39 4.43
N ALA A 5 9.59 5.90 4.34
CA ALA A 5 9.02 5.05 5.38
C ALA A 5 9.84 3.76 5.57
N SER A 6 10.02 3.33 6.83
CA SER A 6 10.69 2.06 7.11
C SER A 6 9.82 0.87 6.70
N LYS A 7 10.42 -0.32 6.54
CA LYS A 7 9.67 -1.53 6.15
C LYS A 7 8.58 -1.88 7.17
N GLU A 8 8.82 -1.63 8.46
CA GLU A 8 7.85 -1.83 9.53
C GLU A 8 6.66 -0.87 9.39
N GLN A 9 6.92 0.38 9.00
CA GLN A 9 5.87 1.36 8.74
C GLN A 9 5.04 1.00 7.51
N VAL A 10 5.68 0.52 6.44
CA VAL A 10 4.99 0.01 5.24
C VAL A 10 4.12 -1.21 5.61
N HIS A 11 4.66 -2.16 6.36
CA HIS A 11 3.92 -3.34 6.80
C HIS A 11 2.71 -2.98 7.66
N ALA A 12 2.89 -2.12 8.66
CA ALA A 12 1.80 -1.65 9.53
C ALA A 12 0.73 -0.90 8.73
N MET A 13 1.13 -0.08 7.75
CA MET A 13 0.21 0.60 6.84
C MET A 13 -0.61 -0.40 6.03
N VAL A 14 0.02 -1.39 5.39
CA VAL A 14 -0.67 -2.39 4.56
C VAL A 14 -1.62 -3.24 5.42
N ALA A 15 -1.20 -3.66 6.62
CA ALA A 15 -2.05 -4.40 7.55
C ALA A 15 -3.31 -3.60 7.97
N ARG A 16 -3.18 -2.29 8.12
CA ARG A 16 -4.32 -1.40 8.43
C ARG A 16 -5.27 -1.24 7.23
N LEU A 17 -4.73 -1.15 6.01
CA LEU A 17 -5.53 -0.94 4.79
C LEU A 17 -6.20 -2.22 4.29
N LEU A 18 -5.59 -3.39 4.52
CA LEU A 18 -6.08 -4.70 4.09
C LEU A 18 -6.20 -5.64 5.30
N PRO A 19 -7.14 -5.39 6.23
CA PRO A 19 -7.34 -6.24 7.39
C PRO A 19 -7.77 -7.65 6.92
N GLY A 20 -6.86 -8.61 7.01
CA GLY A 20 -7.06 -9.99 6.55
C GLY A 20 -6.06 -10.47 5.49
N ALA A 21 -5.26 -9.57 4.91
CA ALA A 21 -4.17 -9.96 4.02
C ALA A 21 -3.05 -10.67 4.80
N LYS A 22 -2.71 -11.91 4.40
CA LYS A 22 -1.53 -12.61 4.92
C LYS A 22 -0.30 -12.11 4.16
N ILE A 23 0.47 -11.24 4.78
CA ILE A 23 1.68 -10.66 4.18
C ILE A 23 2.86 -11.60 4.43
N ALA A 24 3.36 -12.23 3.37
CA ALA A 24 4.49 -13.15 3.42
C ALA A 24 5.83 -12.39 3.41
N GLY A 25 6.14 -11.69 4.51
CA GLY A 25 7.41 -10.99 4.71
C GLY A 25 7.48 -9.56 4.18
N PRO A 26 8.63 -8.89 4.33
CA PRO A 26 8.79 -7.46 4.07
C PRO A 26 8.57 -7.06 2.60
N ASP A 27 9.13 -7.83 1.66
CA ASP A 27 9.02 -7.50 0.22
C ASP A 27 7.59 -7.68 -0.31
N ALA A 28 6.81 -8.60 0.29
CA ALA A 28 5.39 -8.73 -0.01
C ALA A 28 4.58 -7.50 0.45
N ALA A 29 4.97 -6.87 1.57
CA ALA A 29 4.36 -5.62 2.01
C ALA A 29 4.65 -4.48 1.03
N ASP A 30 5.89 -4.39 0.55
CA ASP A 30 6.31 -3.38 -0.43
C ASP A 30 5.53 -3.53 -1.75
N ALA A 31 5.40 -4.76 -2.25
CA ALA A 31 4.61 -5.06 -3.44
C ALA A 31 3.12 -4.67 -3.28
N LEU A 32 2.52 -4.99 -2.13
CA LEU A 32 1.15 -4.59 -1.82
C LEU A 32 1.00 -3.07 -1.72
N ALA A 33 1.97 -2.38 -1.12
CA ALA A 33 1.96 -0.92 -1.04
C ALA A 33 2.01 -0.25 -2.43
N VAL A 34 2.80 -0.79 -3.36
CA VAL A 34 2.82 -0.34 -4.76
C VAL A 34 1.46 -0.58 -5.43
N ALA A 35 0.87 -1.77 -5.26
CA ALA A 35 -0.44 -2.09 -5.83
C ALA A 35 -1.56 -1.18 -5.29
N ILE A 36 -1.57 -0.92 -3.98
CA ILE A 36 -2.49 0.03 -3.32
C ILE A 36 -2.31 1.42 -3.94
N THR A 37 -1.06 1.89 -4.05
CA THR A 37 -0.76 3.21 -4.65
C THR A 37 -1.25 3.30 -6.09
N HIS A 38 -1.02 2.25 -6.88
CA HIS A 38 -1.50 2.18 -8.27
C HIS A 38 -3.03 2.24 -8.35
N ALA A 39 -3.74 1.48 -7.51
CA ALA A 39 -5.19 1.50 -7.46
C ALA A 39 -5.73 2.89 -7.07
N HIS A 40 -5.13 3.55 -6.06
CA HIS A 40 -5.51 4.90 -5.66
C HIS A 40 -5.24 5.94 -6.77
N HIS A 41 -4.12 5.82 -7.48
CA HIS A 41 -3.78 6.70 -8.59
C HIS A 41 -4.79 6.55 -9.74
N LEU A 42 -5.12 5.32 -10.13
CA LEU A 42 -6.14 5.04 -11.15
C LEU A 42 -7.53 5.56 -10.76
N ALA A 43 -7.94 5.32 -9.51
CA ALA A 43 -9.22 5.82 -9.00
C ALA A 43 -9.27 7.36 -9.00
N SER A 44 -8.16 8.02 -8.68
CA SER A 44 -8.05 9.48 -8.71
C SER A 44 -8.10 10.03 -10.14
N GLY A 45 -7.40 9.40 -11.08
CA GLY A 45 -7.45 9.77 -12.50
C GLY A 45 -8.80 9.53 -13.17
N ARG A 46 -9.62 8.62 -12.62
CA ARG A 46 -11.00 8.37 -13.07
C ARG A 46 -12.03 9.32 -12.43
N ARG A 47 -11.65 10.14 -11.44
CA ARG A 47 -12.51 11.13 -10.76
C ARG A 47 -12.56 12.50 -11.46
N ILE A 48 -12.30 12.55 -12.76
CA ILE A 48 -12.52 13.79 -13.55
C ILE A 48 -14.02 13.84 -13.89
N PRO A 49 -14.77 14.88 -13.46
CA PRO A 49 -16.19 15.04 -13.77
C PRO A 49 -16.44 15.32 -15.26
#